data_AF-K2BH01-F1
#
_entry.id   AF-K2BH01-F1
#
_cell.length_a   1.000
_cell.length_b   1.000
_cell.length_c   1.000
_cell.angle_alpha   90.00
_cell.angle_beta   90.00
_cell.angle_gamma   90.00
#
_symmetry.space_group_name_H-M   'P 1'
#
loop_
_entity.id
_entity.type
_entity.pdbx_description
1 polymer ?
#
loop_
_entity_poly.entity_id
_entity_poly.type
_entity_poly.pdbx_seq_one_letter_code
_entity_poly.pdbx_strand_id
1 'polypeptide(L)'
;MYKTILLIGLLAMMSSCSYIYGNKGFVQDRNTDYLKAKSIPPLKIPPGLSSSTIQADYPVPDRNYPNSTREISLIPPELGTGPNHL
;
A
#
# COMPACT_ATOMS: atom_id res chain seq x y z
N MET A 1 41.29 -3.22 -23.00
CA MET A 1 40.89 -2.74 -21.66
C MET A 1 39.59 -1.94 -21.68
N TYR A 2 39.30 -1.10 -22.67
CA TYR A 2 38.00 -0.38 -22.75
C TYR A 2 36.80 -1.30 -23.00
N LYS A 3 36.98 -2.37 -23.78
CA LYS A 3 35.93 -3.36 -24.10
C LYS A 3 35.42 -4.10 -22.85
N THR A 4 36.30 -4.41 -21.90
CA THR A 4 35.93 -5.01 -20.61
C THR A 4 35.22 -4.01 -19.70
N ILE A 5 35.64 -2.74 -19.69
CA ILE A 5 34.97 -1.67 -18.92
C ILE A 5 33.54 -1.44 -19.43
N LEU A 6 33.34 -1.43 -20.75
CA LEU A 6 32.01 -1.26 -21.37
C LEU A 6 31.06 -2.41 -21.01
N LEU A 7 31.58 -3.64 -20.99
CA LEU A 7 30.82 -4.84 -20.62
C LEU A 7 30.39 -4.82 -19.14
N ILE A 8 31.26 -4.34 -18.24
CA ILE A 8 30.95 -4.19 -16.81
C ILE A 8 29.89 -3.09 -16.59
N GLY A 9 29.98 -1.96 -17.29
CA GLY A 9 28.99 -0.89 -17.21
C GLY A 9 27.59 -1.32 -17.64
N LEU A 10 27.49 -2.12 -18.71
CA LEU A 10 26.22 -2.66 -19.20
C LEU A 10 25.55 -3.59 -18.17
N LEU A 11 26.34 -4.45 -17.52
CA LEU A 11 25.84 -5.39 -16.51
C LEU A 11 25.34 -4.67 -15.25
N ALA A 12 26.00 -3.59 -14.84
CA ALA A 12 25.58 -2.77 -13.70
C ALA A 12 24.25 -2.03 -13.95
N MET A 13 23.96 -1.65 -15.20
CA MET A 13 22.66 -1.02 -15.52
C MET A 13 21.49 -2.01 -15.39
N MET A 14 21.69 -3.30 -15.69
CA MET A 14 20.61 -4.30 -15.56
C MET A 14 20.23 -4.62 -14.11
N SER A 15 21.17 -4.56 -13.16
CA SER A 15 20.87 -4.79 -11.73
C SER A 15 20.29 -3.56 -11.02
N SER A 16 20.40 -2.37 -11.62
CA SER A 16 19.97 -1.11 -11.02
C SER A 16 18.45 -0.97 -10.83
N CYS A 17 17.64 -1.58 -11.71
CA CYS A 17 16.18 -1.50 -11.61
C CYS A 17 15.64 -2.10 -10.31
N SER A 18 16.25 -3.19 -9.83
CA SER A 18 15.83 -3.84 -8.58
C SER A 18 16.26 -3.07 -7.33
N TYR A 19 17.23 -2.15 -7.44
CA TYR A 19 17.64 -1.28 -6.34
C TYR A 19 16.77 -0.02 -6.25
N ILE A 20 16.37 0.52 -7.40
CA ILE A 20 15.50 1.70 -7.48
C ILE A 20 14.06 1.36 -7.10
N TYR A 21 13.55 0.23 -7.60
CA TYR A 21 12.19 -0.23 -7.36
C TYR A 21 12.20 -1.46 -6.44
N GLY A 22 11.50 -1.38 -5.31
CA GLY A 22 11.38 -2.50 -4.38
C GLY A 22 10.86 -2.06 -3.01
N ASN A 23 10.60 -3.02 -2.13
CA ASN A 23 10.03 -2.74 -0.79
C ASN A 23 10.88 -1.76 0.05
N LYS A 24 12.20 -1.74 -0.18
CA LYS A 24 13.17 -0.84 0.47
C LYS A 24 13.92 0.06 -0.52
N GLY A 25 13.45 0.13 -1.77
CA GLY A 25 14.03 0.98 -2.81
C GLY A 25 13.69 2.46 -2.61
N PHE A 26 14.19 3.31 -3.50
CA PHE A 26 13.82 4.73 -3.52
C PHE A 26 12.33 4.90 -3.82
N VAL A 27 11.80 4.10 -4.75
CA VAL A 27 10.36 3.97 -5.00
C VAL A 27 9.85 2.75 -4.23
N GLN A 28 9.29 3.01 -3.04
CA GLN A 28 8.70 1.98 -2.20
C GLN A 28 7.34 1.54 -2.74
N ASP A 29 7.14 0.23 -2.81
CA ASP A 29 5.81 -0.34 -3.00
C ASP A 29 4.98 -0.18 -1.73
N ARG A 30 3.87 0.57 -1.82
CA ARG A 30 2.93 0.84 -0.71
C ARG A 30 1.58 0.16 -0.88
N ASN A 31 1.44 -0.78 -1.81
CA ASN A 31 0.18 -1.42 -2.17
C ASN A 31 -0.48 -2.19 -1.01
N THR A 32 0.27 -2.55 0.03
CA THR A 32 -0.27 -3.27 1.20
C THR A 32 -0.03 -2.55 2.53
N ASP A 33 0.51 -1.33 2.49
CA ASP A 33 0.89 -0.62 3.71
C ASP A 33 -0.32 -0.21 4.55
N TYR A 34 -1.47 0.03 3.91
CA TYR A 34 -2.72 0.32 4.63
C TYR A 34 -3.18 -0.86 5.51
N LEU A 35 -2.85 -2.11 5.16
CA LEU A 35 -3.19 -3.29 5.95
C LEU A 35 -2.42 -3.35 7.28
N LYS A 36 -1.29 -2.64 7.38
CA LYS A 36 -0.46 -2.57 8.59
C LYS A 36 -0.77 -1.34 9.44
N ALA A 37 -1.70 -0.48 9.00
CA ALA A 37 -2.06 0.73 9.72
C ALA A 37 -2.68 0.38 11.09
N LYS A 38 -2.27 1.11 12.12
CA LYS A 38 -2.77 0.90 13.48
C LYS A 38 -4.14 1.55 13.64
N SER A 39 -5.13 0.77 14.08
CA SER A 39 -6.38 1.32 14.60
C SER A 39 -6.15 1.86 16.02
N ILE A 40 -6.41 3.15 16.23
CA ILE A 40 -6.29 3.80 17.54
C ILE A 40 -7.69 4.03 18.14
N PRO A 41 -7.85 3.86 19.47
CA PRO A 41 -9.12 4.11 20.10
C PRO A 41 -9.48 5.61 20.05
N PRO A 42 -10.77 5.97 20.10
CA PRO A 42 -11.21 7.35 20.19
C PRO A 42 -10.60 8.09 21.39
N LEU A 43 -10.48 9.42 21.25
CA LEU A 43 -9.98 10.28 22.31
C LEU A 43 -10.88 10.21 23.54
N LYS A 44 -10.28 10.08 24.73
CA LYS A 44 -11.00 10.16 26.00
C LYS A 44 -11.17 11.61 26.42
N ILE A 45 -12.41 12.00 26.71
CA ILE A 45 -12.73 13.37 27.11
C ILE A 45 -12.62 13.50 28.63
N PRO A 46 -11.87 14.47 29.15
CA PRO A 46 -11.73 14.69 30.59
C PRO A 46 -13.03 15.23 31.22
N PRO A 47 -13.22 15.04 32.55
CA PRO A 47 -14.41 15.53 33.24
C PRO A 47 -14.53 17.06 33.14
N GLY A 48 -15.74 17.55 32.89
CA GLY A 48 -16.03 18.99 32.73
C GLY A 48 -16.10 19.49 31.28
N LEU A 49 -15.76 18.66 30.29
CA LEU A 49 -15.96 18.96 28.87
C LEU A 49 -17.12 18.13 28.28
N SER A 50 -17.96 18.77 27.46
CA SER A 50 -19.11 18.11 26.81
C SER A 50 -18.67 17.34 25.57
N SER A 51 -19.00 16.04 25.51
CA SER A 51 -18.71 15.21 24.33
C SER A 51 -19.57 15.51 23.12
N SER A 52 -20.67 16.26 23.29
CA SER A 52 -21.54 16.65 22.17
C SER A 52 -20.84 17.60 21.19
N THR A 53 -19.85 18.36 21.67
CA THR A 53 -19.10 19.34 20.88
C THR A 53 -17.89 18.72 20.15
N ILE A 54 -17.32 17.64 20.66
CA ILE A 54 -16.12 17.00 20.09
C ILE A 54 -16.55 15.72 19.36
N GLN A 55 -16.78 15.83 18.06
CA GLN A 55 -17.10 14.72 17.17
C GLN A 55 -15.99 14.53 16.14
N ALA A 56 -15.86 13.34 15.57
CA ALA A 56 -14.91 13.11 14.49
C ALA A 56 -15.43 13.79 13.21
N ASP A 57 -14.62 14.67 12.62
CA ASP A 57 -14.95 15.29 11.31
C ASP A 57 -15.07 14.26 10.19
N TYR A 58 -14.40 13.11 10.35
CA TYR A 58 -14.40 11.99 9.41
C TYR A 58 -14.73 10.68 10.14
N PRO A 59 -16.01 10.40 10.42
CA PRO A 59 -16.41 9.17 11.10
C PRO A 59 -16.21 7.96 10.18
N VAL A 60 -15.54 6.92 10.71
CA VAL A 60 -15.42 5.63 10.03
C VAL A 60 -16.57 4.73 10.47
N PRO A 61 -17.33 4.09 9.56
CA PRO A 61 -18.41 3.19 9.94
C PRO A 61 -17.90 1.94 10.67
N ASP A 62 -18.64 1.46 11.67
CA ASP A 62 -18.33 0.23 12.43
C ASP A 62 -18.55 -1.08 11.64
N ARG A 63 -18.60 -0.99 10.30
CA ARG A 63 -18.88 -2.14 9.44
C ARG A 63 -17.64 -3.03 9.32
N ASN A 64 -17.80 -4.31 9.64
CA ASN A 64 -16.75 -5.30 9.42
C ASN A 64 -16.65 -5.66 7.93
N TYR A 65 -15.44 -5.58 7.36
CA TYR A 65 -15.15 -5.96 5.98
C TYR A 65 -14.22 -7.20 5.96
N PRO A 66 -14.77 -8.42 6.05
CA PRO A 66 -13.98 -9.65 6.20
C PRO A 66 -13.05 -9.94 5.01
N ASN A 67 -13.34 -9.37 3.83
CA ASN A 67 -12.57 -9.57 2.60
C ASN A 67 -11.63 -8.39 2.28
N SER A 68 -11.45 -7.44 3.19
CA SER A 68 -10.64 -6.23 2.95
C SER A 68 -9.13 -6.50 2.83
N THR A 69 -8.67 -7.65 3.29
CA THR A 69 -7.25 -8.07 3.25
C THR A 69 -6.91 -8.88 1.99
N ARG A 70 -7.90 -9.19 1.14
CA ARG A 70 -7.69 -10.02 -0.06
C ARG A 70 -7.17 -9.17 -1.22
N GLU A 71 -6.31 -9.75 -2.04
CA GLU A 71 -5.89 -9.15 -3.30
C GLU A 71 -7.09 -8.98 -4.22
N ILE A 72 -7.32 -7.75 -4.69
CA ILE A 72 -8.43 -7.39 -5.58
C ILE A 72 -7.92 -7.12 -6.98
N SER A 73 -8.66 -7.59 -7.98
CA SER A 73 -8.38 -7.23 -9.37
C SER A 73 -8.74 -5.76 -9.58
N LEU A 74 -7.75 -4.96 -9.97
CA LEU A 74 -7.94 -3.59 -10.45
C LEU A 74 -8.25 -3.57 -11.95
N ILE A 75 -8.28 -4.73 -12.61
CA ILE A 75 -8.62 -4.84 -14.03
C ILE A 75 -10.10 -4.50 -14.15
N PRO A 76 -10.47 -3.55 -15.03
CA PRO A 76 -11.85 -3.21 -15.28
C PRO A 76 -12.66 -4.47 -15.59
N PRO A 77 -13.86 -4.63 -15.03
CA PRO A 77 -14.70 -5.82 -15.24
C PRO A 77 -14.93 -6.16 -16.72
N GLU A 78 -14.95 -5.12 -17.56
CA GLU A 78 -15.16 -5.20 -19.02
C GLU A 78 -13.99 -5.86 -19.78
N LEU A 79 -12.78 -5.92 -19.19
CA LEU A 79 -11.56 -6.46 -19.81
C LEU A 79 -11.06 -7.75 -19.13
N GLY A 80 -11.63 -8.10 -17.97
CA GLY A 80 -11.27 -9.28 -17.20
C GLY A 80 -12.44 -10.27 -17.15
N THR A 81 -12.39 -11.30 -17.99
CA THR A 81 -13.27 -12.46 -17.89
C THR A 81 -13.16 -13.07 -16.49
N GLY A 82 -14.20 -12.92 -15.67
CA GLY A 82 -14.39 -13.72 -14.47
C GLY A 82 -15.04 -15.08 -14.80
N PRO A 83 -15.45 -15.82 -13.77
CA PRO A 83 -14.63 -16.45 -12.74
C PRO A 83 -14.12 -17.82 -13.25
N ASN A 84 -12.94 -18.27 -12.80
CA ASN A 84 -12.32 -19.54 -13.18
C ASN A 84 -11.67 -19.54 -14.58
N HIS A 85 -10.40 -19.15 -14.65
CA HIS A 85 -9.52 -19.69 -15.67
C HIS A 85 -8.26 -20.22 -14.97
N LEU A 86 -8.31 -21.55 -14.75
CA LEU A 86 -7.26 -22.55 -14.49
C LEU A 86 -5.90 -22.07 -13.96
#